data_AF-A0A955T6M3-F1
#
_entry.id   AF-A0A955T6M3-F1
#
_cell.length_a   1.000
_cell.length_b   1.000
_cell.length_c   1.000
_cell.angle_alpha   90.00
_cell.angle_beta   90.00
_cell.angle_gamma   90.00
#
_symmetry.space_group_name_H-M   'P 1'
#
loop_
_entity.id
_entity.type
_entity.pdbx_description
1 polymer ?
#
loop_
_entity_poly.entity_id
_entity_poly.type
_entity_poly.pdbx_seq_one_letter_code
_entity_poly.pdbx_strand_id
1 'polypeptide(L)'
;EFNFDVATLWLPDVFGYSAALPQILKRSGVRYFFTTKLALNQFVKFPYHSFYWEGLDGSEVLAHIMPAEEYSSELEPWLIRTGAYDYVQKDRSPIQILPFGHGDGGGGPAQPHLERLARYRDFEGMPRVETMSPKEFFTRLEKESVALPRWVGELYLENHRGCYTTQAHTKKCNRRAEFLLREAEMLSALNIHDGGKYEHKRLNKAWKDVLLNQFHDILPGSSIDEVYV
;
A
#
# COMPACT_ATOMS: atom_id res chain seq x y z
N GLU A 1 -19.77 -8.40 -2.67
CA GLU A 1 -20.26 -8.52 -1.28
C GLU A 1 -20.78 -7.20 -0.75
N PHE A 2 -19.97 -6.14 -0.77
CA PHE A 2 -20.33 -4.86 -0.12
C PHE A 2 -20.79 -3.73 -1.07
N ASN A 3 -20.85 -3.99 -2.39
CA ASN A 3 -21.21 -2.98 -3.41
C ASN A 3 -20.45 -1.64 -3.23
N PHE A 4 -19.16 -1.74 -2.95
CA PHE A 4 -18.27 -0.62 -2.67
C PHE A 4 -16.97 -0.78 -3.46
N ASP A 5 -16.59 0.25 -4.20
CA ASP A 5 -15.34 0.27 -4.97
C ASP A 5 -14.24 1.02 -4.20
N VAL A 6 -13.09 0.37 -4.09
CA VAL A 6 -11.91 0.90 -3.42
C VAL A 6 -11.11 1.75 -4.41
N ALA A 7 -11.00 3.05 -4.16
CA ALA A 7 -10.26 3.98 -5.02
C ALA A 7 -8.77 4.13 -4.66
N THR A 8 -8.36 3.60 -3.50
CA THR A 8 -7.03 3.76 -2.91
C THR A 8 -6.39 2.40 -2.65
N LEU A 9 -5.22 2.15 -3.24
CA LEU A 9 -4.37 1.05 -2.81
C LEU A 9 -3.63 1.47 -1.53
N TRP A 10 -3.84 0.71 -0.45
CA TRP A 10 -3.23 0.95 0.86
C TRP A 10 -2.16 -0.12 1.16
N LEU A 11 -0.88 0.21 0.95
CA LEU A 11 0.25 -0.70 1.19
C LEU A 11 1.30 -0.05 2.10
N PRO A 12 0.98 0.15 3.40
CA PRO A 12 1.89 0.80 4.33
C PRO A 12 3.18 -0.01 4.52
N ASP A 13 3.11 -1.34 4.41
CA ASP A 13 4.16 -2.24 4.89
C ASP A 13 4.88 -3.10 3.82
N VAL A 14 4.66 -2.83 2.53
CA VAL A 14 5.29 -3.64 1.46
C VAL A 14 6.74 -3.23 1.18
N PHE A 15 7.63 -4.21 1.01
CA PHE A 15 9.07 -4.00 0.85
C PHE A 15 9.50 -3.60 -0.57
N GLY A 16 9.10 -2.40 -0.99
CA GLY A 16 9.39 -1.80 -2.30
C GLY A 16 8.26 -2.00 -3.31
N TYR A 17 8.21 -1.15 -4.35
CA TYR A 17 7.07 -1.13 -5.28
C TYR A 17 7.49 -1.05 -6.74
N SER A 18 7.06 -2.07 -7.50
CA SER A 18 7.33 -2.21 -8.92
C SER A 18 6.78 -1.04 -9.75
N ALA A 19 7.56 -0.61 -10.74
CA ALA A 19 7.18 0.40 -11.72
C ALA A 19 5.97 0.01 -12.61
N ALA A 20 5.54 -1.26 -12.57
CA ALA A 20 4.33 -1.71 -13.26
C ALA A 20 3.04 -1.43 -12.47
N LEU A 21 3.15 -1.12 -11.17
CA LEU A 21 1.98 -1.00 -10.30
C LEU A 21 1.03 0.13 -10.73
N PRO A 22 1.47 1.34 -11.15
CA PRO A 22 0.56 2.38 -11.63
C PRO A 22 -0.37 1.90 -12.77
N GLN A 23 0.16 1.10 -13.70
CA GLN A 23 -0.63 0.51 -14.78
C GLN A 23 -1.69 -0.46 -14.25
N ILE A 24 -1.30 -1.36 -13.34
CA ILE A 24 -2.21 -2.34 -12.74
C ILE A 24 -3.34 -1.64 -11.98
N LEU A 25 -3.01 -0.60 -11.22
CA LEU A 25 -3.98 0.20 -10.46
C LEU A 25 -4.99 0.87 -11.38
N LYS A 26 -4.50 1.57 -12.41
CA LYS A 26 -5.35 2.25 -13.38
C LYS A 26 -6.31 1.28 -14.09
N ARG A 27 -5.84 0.08 -14.46
CA ARG A 27 -6.67 -0.98 -15.06
C ARG A 27 -7.66 -1.60 -14.07
N SER A 28 -7.38 -1.52 -12.78
CA SER A 28 -8.25 -2.00 -11.70
C SER A 28 -9.21 -0.92 -11.17
N GLY A 29 -9.25 0.27 -11.77
CA GLY A 29 -10.09 1.38 -11.31
C GLY A 29 -9.57 2.09 -10.04
N VAL A 30 -8.36 1.78 -9.61
CA VAL A 30 -7.70 2.40 -8.45
C VAL A 30 -6.89 3.61 -8.92
N ARG A 31 -7.09 4.76 -8.29
CA ARG A 31 -6.48 6.04 -8.72
C ARG A 31 -5.45 6.58 -7.74
N TYR A 32 -5.46 6.07 -6.51
CA TYR A 32 -4.67 6.58 -5.41
C TYR A 32 -3.78 5.49 -4.82
N PHE A 33 -2.60 5.87 -4.33
CA PHE A 33 -1.64 4.96 -3.72
C PHE A 33 -1.09 5.55 -2.41
N PHE A 34 -1.08 4.74 -1.35
CA PHE A 34 -0.54 5.10 -0.05
C PHE A 34 0.50 4.10 0.44
N THR A 35 1.59 4.61 1.01
CA THR A 35 2.62 3.84 1.72
C THR A 35 3.30 4.66 2.84
N THR A 36 3.91 3.97 3.80
CA THR A 36 4.88 4.56 4.74
C THR A 36 6.31 4.01 4.56
N LYS A 37 6.49 2.80 3.99
CA LYS A 37 7.81 2.13 3.93
C LYS A 37 8.94 2.95 3.32
N LEU A 38 8.68 3.82 2.34
CA LEU A 38 9.75 4.63 1.73
C LEU A 38 10.38 5.66 2.68
N ALA A 39 9.72 5.99 3.80
CA ALA A 39 10.35 6.77 4.87
C ALA A 39 11.54 6.03 5.50
N LEU A 40 11.58 4.70 5.41
CA LEU A 40 12.61 3.83 5.97
C LEU A 40 13.81 3.60 5.03
N ASN A 41 14.08 4.49 4.06
CA ASN A 41 15.32 4.41 3.29
C ASN A 41 16.54 4.78 4.16
N GLN A 42 17.63 4.03 4.03
CA GLN A 42 18.80 4.15 4.90
C GLN A 42 19.75 5.29 4.49
N PHE A 43 19.95 5.47 3.19
CA PHE A 43 20.95 6.37 2.62
C PHE A 43 20.31 7.52 1.85
N VAL A 44 19.29 7.25 1.03
CA VAL A 44 18.63 8.27 0.21
C VAL A 44 17.19 8.48 0.66
N LYS A 45 16.97 9.62 1.35
CA LYS A 45 15.62 10.08 1.67
C LYS A 45 14.84 10.32 0.39
N PHE A 46 13.67 9.70 0.28
CA PHE A 46 12.78 9.92 -0.86
C PHE A 46 12.32 11.40 -0.90
N PRO A 47 12.33 12.09 -2.06
CA PRO A 47 12.20 13.54 -2.10
C PRO A 47 10.77 14.07 -1.94
N TYR A 48 9.74 13.22 -2.06
CA TYR A 48 8.35 13.66 -2.13
C TYR A 48 7.41 12.91 -1.17
N HIS A 49 6.49 13.62 -0.56
CA HIS A 49 5.39 13.04 0.21
C HIS A 49 4.08 13.02 -0.58
N SER A 50 3.89 13.90 -1.56
CA SER A 50 2.74 13.86 -2.47
C SER A 50 3.20 14.12 -3.89
N PHE A 51 2.87 13.22 -4.81
CA PHE A 51 3.39 13.22 -6.17
C PHE A 51 2.53 12.35 -7.10
N TYR A 52 2.62 12.60 -8.39
CA TYR A 52 2.10 11.68 -9.40
C TYR A 52 3.13 10.58 -9.64
N TRP A 53 2.74 9.34 -9.36
CA TRP A 53 3.56 8.17 -9.62
C TRP A 53 3.23 7.60 -10.99
N GLU A 54 4.19 7.69 -11.91
CA GLU A 54 4.08 7.25 -13.29
C GLU A 54 4.80 5.92 -13.49
N GLY A 55 4.08 4.95 -14.04
CA GLY A 55 4.61 3.64 -14.43
C GLY A 55 5.37 3.70 -15.75
N LEU A 56 6.00 2.59 -16.12
CA LEU A 56 6.83 2.51 -17.34
C LEU A 56 6.03 2.74 -18.64
N ASP A 57 4.71 2.59 -18.62
CA ASP A 57 3.80 2.79 -19.75
C ASP A 57 3.17 4.19 -19.80
N GLY A 58 3.54 5.09 -18.89
CA GLY A 58 2.93 6.41 -18.74
C GLY A 58 1.60 6.42 -17.98
N SER A 59 1.13 5.26 -17.48
CA SER A 59 0.00 5.25 -16.54
C SER A 59 0.40 5.92 -15.24
N GLU A 60 -0.45 6.82 -14.72
CA GLU A 60 -0.17 7.54 -13.48
C GLU A 60 -1.26 7.34 -12.42
N VAL A 61 -0.86 7.40 -11.15
CA VAL A 61 -1.72 7.46 -9.97
C VAL A 61 -1.23 8.55 -9.02
N LEU A 62 -2.13 9.15 -8.23
CA LEU A 62 -1.73 10.10 -7.19
C LEU A 62 -1.25 9.32 -5.96
N ALA A 63 0.02 9.50 -5.61
CA ALA A 63 0.67 8.83 -4.50
C ALA A 63 0.86 9.76 -3.31
N HIS A 64 0.70 9.21 -2.11
CA HIS A 64 1.09 9.86 -0.86
C HIS A 64 1.98 8.94 -0.04
N ILE A 65 3.14 9.44 0.35
CA ILE A 65 4.04 8.80 1.30
C ILE A 65 3.99 9.60 2.57
N MET A 66 3.70 8.93 3.67
CA MET A 66 3.69 9.59 4.97
C MET A 66 5.13 9.94 5.40
N PRO A 67 5.39 11.16 5.93
CA PRO A 67 6.70 11.50 6.47
C PRO A 67 7.15 10.66 7.66
N ALA A 68 6.20 10.19 8.48
CA ALA A 68 6.54 9.37 9.63
C ALA A 68 6.90 7.95 9.20
N GLU A 69 7.82 7.39 9.96
CA GLU A 69 8.35 6.03 9.79
C GLU A 69 7.36 4.93 10.20
N GLU A 70 6.22 5.29 10.78
CA GLU A 70 5.26 4.37 11.39
C GLU A 70 3.82 4.69 10.97
N TYR A 71 3.05 3.63 10.69
CA TYR A 71 1.61 3.70 10.41
C TYR A 71 0.75 3.31 11.64
N SER A 72 1.40 2.85 12.71
CA SER A 72 0.81 2.44 14.00
C SER A 72 0.85 3.57 15.05
N SER A 73 0.46 4.78 14.68
CA SER A 73 0.62 5.94 15.55
C SER A 73 -0.33 5.94 16.76
N GLU A 74 0.22 6.27 17.93
CA GLU A 74 -0.54 6.59 19.16
C GLU A 74 -1.10 8.03 19.17
N LEU A 75 -0.93 8.78 18.09
CA LEU A 75 -1.24 10.20 17.95
C LEU A 75 -0.52 11.07 18.97
N GLU A 76 0.76 10.81 19.24
CA GLU A 76 1.52 11.67 20.12
C GLU A 76 1.67 13.09 19.53
N PRO A 77 1.61 14.15 20.37
CA PRO A 77 1.74 15.52 19.89
C PRO A 77 3.01 15.77 19.08
N TRP A 78 4.13 15.16 19.49
CA TRP A 78 5.40 15.34 18.79
C TRP A 78 5.32 14.79 17.37
N LEU A 79 4.66 13.64 17.14
CA LEU A 79 4.55 13.02 15.83
C LEU A 79 3.66 13.84 14.88
N ILE A 80 2.52 14.33 15.38
CA ILE A 80 1.63 15.21 14.60
C ILE A 80 2.39 16.47 14.15
N ARG A 81 3.16 17.07 15.08
CA ARG A 81 3.95 18.26 14.80
C ARG A 81 5.11 17.98 13.85
N THR A 82 5.84 16.88 14.04
CA THR A 82 6.96 16.47 13.18
C THR A 82 6.48 16.13 11.78
N GLY A 83 5.40 15.35 11.63
CA GLY A 83 4.82 15.08 10.32
C GLY A 83 4.44 16.37 9.60
N ALA A 84 3.81 17.31 10.29
CA ALA A 84 3.49 18.62 9.72
C ALA A 84 4.75 19.43 9.40
N TYR A 85 5.81 19.36 10.20
CA TYR A 85 7.05 20.08 9.95
C TYR A 85 7.88 19.45 8.82
N ASP A 86 7.87 18.14 8.64
CA ASP A 86 8.69 17.41 7.68
C ASP A 86 8.01 17.25 6.32
N TYR A 87 6.71 17.53 6.21
CA TYR A 87 6.00 17.53 4.93
C TYR A 87 6.66 18.49 3.94
N VAL A 88 7.24 17.96 2.87
CA VAL A 88 8.06 18.74 1.91
C VAL A 88 7.18 19.64 1.03
N GLN A 89 5.99 19.17 0.63
CA GLN A 89 5.12 19.84 -0.36
C GLN A 89 4.11 20.83 0.28
N LYS A 90 4.44 21.49 1.39
CA LYS A 90 3.52 22.47 2.05
C LYS A 90 3.12 23.64 1.15
N ASP A 91 4.01 24.03 0.24
CA ASP A 91 3.80 25.08 -0.75
C ASP A 91 2.81 24.65 -1.84
N ARG A 92 2.58 23.34 -1.99
CA ARG A 92 1.80 22.74 -3.08
C ARG A 92 0.55 22.03 -2.62
N SER A 93 0.50 21.54 -1.38
CA SER A 93 -0.61 20.79 -0.82
C SER A 93 -0.85 21.23 0.63
N PRO A 94 -2.12 21.46 1.03
CA PRO A 94 -2.43 21.91 2.38
C PRO A 94 -2.58 20.77 3.40
N ILE A 95 -2.56 19.50 2.98
CA ILE A 95 -2.90 18.36 3.84
C ILE A 95 -1.94 17.18 3.69
N GLN A 96 -1.89 16.37 4.75
CA GLN A 96 -1.23 15.07 4.80
C GLN A 96 -2.09 14.11 5.63
N ILE A 97 -1.80 12.82 5.54
CA ILE A 97 -2.51 11.78 6.30
C ILE A 97 -1.58 11.15 7.34
N LEU A 98 -2.11 10.91 8.54
CA LEU A 98 -1.48 10.19 9.64
C LEU A 98 -2.40 9.02 10.02
N PRO A 99 -2.09 7.78 9.59
CA PRO A 99 -2.76 6.60 10.11
C PRO A 99 -2.47 6.45 11.61
N PHE A 100 -3.41 5.90 12.37
CA PHE A 100 -3.28 5.73 13.82
C PHE A 100 -3.94 4.43 14.29
N GLY A 101 -3.56 4.01 15.50
CA GLY A 101 -3.98 2.75 16.11
C GLY A 101 -2.87 1.70 16.11
N HIS A 102 -3.17 0.52 16.63
CA HIS A 102 -2.18 -0.54 16.76
C HIS A 102 -2.12 -1.42 15.49
N GLY A 103 -1.02 -1.34 14.73
CA GLY A 103 -0.70 -2.23 13.61
C GLY A 103 0.11 -3.46 14.03
N ASP A 104 0.82 -4.10 13.09
CA ASP A 104 1.73 -5.23 13.32
C ASP A 104 1.14 -6.38 14.17
N GLY A 105 -0.10 -6.77 13.85
CA GLY A 105 -0.86 -7.79 14.59
C GLY A 105 -1.71 -7.23 15.74
N GLY A 106 -1.78 -5.91 15.90
CA GLY A 106 -2.63 -5.21 16.85
C GLY A 106 -4.10 -5.10 16.46
N GLY A 107 -4.90 -4.47 17.34
CA GLY A 107 -6.35 -4.37 17.23
C GLY A 107 -6.90 -3.08 16.58
N GLY A 108 -6.05 -2.28 15.92
CA GLY A 108 -6.44 -0.96 15.39
C GLY A 108 -6.61 0.12 16.47
N PRO A 109 -7.36 1.20 16.19
CA PRO A 109 -7.51 2.32 17.13
C PRO A 109 -8.27 1.95 18.42
N ALA A 110 -7.67 2.30 19.57
CA ALA A 110 -8.29 2.23 20.90
C ALA A 110 -8.88 3.56 21.39
N GLN A 111 -9.70 3.51 22.46
CA GLN A 111 -10.34 4.68 23.08
C GLN A 111 -9.39 5.88 23.35
N PRO A 112 -8.14 5.69 23.85
CA PRO A 112 -7.22 6.80 24.05
C PRO A 112 -6.89 7.60 22.77
N HIS A 113 -6.93 6.97 21.60
CA HIS A 113 -6.72 7.65 20.32
C HIS A 113 -7.86 8.64 20.03
N LEU A 114 -9.11 8.22 20.26
CA LEU A 114 -10.28 9.08 20.04
C LEU A 114 -10.28 10.27 21.00
N GLU A 115 -9.88 10.03 22.25
CA GLU A 115 -9.66 11.05 23.27
C GLU A 115 -8.58 12.06 22.86
N ARG A 116 -7.47 11.61 22.28
CA ARG A 116 -6.41 12.47 21.74
C ARG A 116 -6.90 13.29 20.54
N LEU A 117 -7.58 12.67 19.58
CA LEU A 117 -8.16 13.36 18.42
C LEU A 117 -9.10 14.50 18.84
N ALA A 118 -9.95 14.26 19.83
CA ALA A 118 -10.85 15.27 20.36
C ALA A 118 -10.09 16.47 20.94
N ARG A 119 -8.96 16.24 21.62
CA ARG A 119 -8.12 17.30 22.20
C ARG A 119 -7.32 18.06 21.14
N TYR A 120 -6.81 17.38 20.11
CA TYR A 120 -5.93 17.98 19.10
C TYR A 120 -6.65 18.64 17.93
N ARG A 121 -7.96 18.45 17.79
CA ARG A 121 -8.76 18.94 16.65
C ARG A 121 -8.45 20.39 16.26
N ASP A 122 -8.36 21.29 17.24
CA ASP A 122 -8.01 22.71 17.05
C ASP A 122 -7.23 23.24 18.27
N PHE A 123 -6.18 22.51 18.67
CA PHE A 123 -5.34 22.91 19.80
C PHE A 123 -4.32 23.97 19.37
N GLU A 124 -4.24 25.07 20.12
CA GLU A 124 -3.35 26.18 19.80
C GLU A 124 -1.87 25.74 19.78
N GLY A 125 -1.15 26.11 18.72
CA GLY A 125 0.26 25.71 18.52
C GLY A 125 0.45 24.32 17.91
N MET A 126 -0.62 23.61 17.60
CA MET A 126 -0.60 22.32 16.88
C MET A 126 -1.21 22.46 15.48
N PRO A 127 -0.80 21.60 14.52
CA PRO A 127 -1.54 21.43 13.27
C PRO A 127 -2.98 21.01 13.57
N ARG A 128 -3.93 21.51 12.76
CA ARG A 128 -5.33 21.04 12.83
C ARG A 128 -5.42 19.57 12.43
N VAL A 129 -6.19 18.81 13.19
CA VAL A 129 -6.38 17.37 12.98
C VAL A 129 -7.84 17.09 12.68
N GLU A 130 -8.08 16.40 11.57
CA GLU A 130 -9.41 15.97 11.14
C GLU A 130 -9.38 14.48 10.80
N THR A 131 -10.42 13.74 11.22
CA THR A 131 -10.59 12.34 10.82
C THR A 131 -11.20 12.28 9.43
N MET A 132 -10.57 11.54 8.52
CA MET A 132 -11.06 11.30 7.16
C MET A 132 -10.82 9.86 6.75
N SER A 133 -11.65 9.36 5.84
CA SER A 133 -11.32 8.15 5.10
C SER A 133 -10.17 8.41 4.11
N PRO A 134 -9.40 7.39 3.72
CA PRO A 134 -8.37 7.54 2.69
C PRO A 134 -8.92 8.13 1.38
N LYS A 135 -10.14 7.77 0.98
CA LYS A 135 -10.79 8.30 -0.23
C LYS A 135 -11.05 9.80 -0.13
N GLU A 136 -11.55 10.28 1.01
CA GLU A 136 -11.80 11.71 1.25
C GLU A 136 -10.49 12.50 1.25
N PHE A 137 -9.46 11.97 1.93
CA PHE A 137 -8.13 12.55 1.95
C PHE A 137 -7.57 12.74 0.53
N PHE A 138 -7.52 11.68 -0.28
CA PHE A 138 -6.95 11.77 -1.63
C PHE A 138 -7.78 12.64 -2.57
N THR A 139 -9.11 12.64 -2.43
CA THR A 139 -9.98 13.52 -3.23
C THR A 139 -9.74 14.99 -2.88
N ARG A 140 -9.52 15.31 -1.61
CA ARG A 140 -9.15 16.66 -1.17
C ARG A 140 -7.73 17.02 -1.63
N LEU A 141 -6.78 16.10 -1.49
CA LEU A 141 -5.40 16.27 -1.94
C LEU A 141 -5.35 16.58 -3.43
N GLU A 142 -6.03 15.78 -4.26
CA GLU A 142 -6.10 15.98 -5.72
C GLU A 142 -6.71 17.34 -6.10
N LYS A 143 -7.75 17.79 -5.37
CA LYS A 143 -8.45 19.04 -5.65
C LYS A 143 -7.67 20.28 -5.20
N GLU A 144 -7.03 20.23 -4.04
CA GLU A 144 -6.40 21.39 -3.40
C GLU A 144 -4.91 21.51 -3.71
N SER A 145 -4.29 20.47 -4.29
CA SER A 145 -2.88 20.53 -4.64
C SER A 145 -2.60 21.27 -5.93
N VAL A 146 -1.45 21.94 -6.00
CA VAL A 146 -0.97 22.63 -7.20
C VAL A 146 0.41 22.11 -7.62
N ALA A 147 0.55 21.80 -8.90
CA ALA A 147 1.83 21.43 -9.52
C ALA A 147 2.63 20.36 -8.74
N LEU A 148 1.98 19.27 -8.29
CA LEU A 148 2.68 18.17 -7.62
C LEU A 148 3.79 17.59 -8.51
N PRO A 149 4.93 17.21 -7.93
CA PRO A 149 6.02 16.59 -8.69
C PRO A 149 5.60 15.24 -9.26
N ARG A 150 6.38 14.76 -10.23
CA ARG A 150 6.21 13.45 -10.85
C ARG A 150 7.39 12.55 -10.51
N TRP A 151 7.12 11.29 -10.20
CA TRP A 151 8.12 10.24 -10.06
C TRP A 151 7.85 9.16 -11.10
N VAL A 152 8.85 8.87 -11.94
CA VAL A 152 8.74 7.86 -13.00
C VAL A 152 9.52 6.63 -12.59
N GLY A 153 8.89 5.46 -12.69
CA GLY A 153 9.55 4.17 -12.47
C GLY A 153 9.32 3.58 -11.08
N GLU A 154 10.31 2.86 -10.58
CA GLU A 154 10.20 2.08 -9.35
C GLU A 154 10.25 2.97 -8.11
N LEU A 155 9.44 2.63 -7.10
CA LEU A 155 9.60 3.17 -5.74
C LEU A 155 10.49 2.19 -4.96
N TYR A 156 11.79 2.38 -5.15
CA TYR A 156 12.81 1.50 -4.58
C TYR A 156 12.98 1.70 -3.08
N LEU A 157 12.85 0.62 -2.31
CA LEU A 157 13.12 0.58 -0.88
C LEU A 157 14.53 0.04 -0.63
N GLU A 158 15.35 0.77 0.11
CA GLU A 158 16.74 0.38 0.37
C GLU A 158 16.87 -0.71 1.44
N ASN A 159 15.89 -0.81 2.34
CA ASN A 159 15.88 -1.81 3.41
C ASN A 159 15.22 -3.13 2.97
N HIS A 160 15.34 -4.16 3.80
CA HIS A 160 14.70 -5.49 3.61
C HIS A 160 15.13 -6.27 2.35
N ARG A 161 16.28 -5.95 1.74
CA ARG A 161 16.77 -6.68 0.53
C ARG A 161 16.97 -8.19 0.73
N GLY A 162 17.24 -8.62 1.96
CA GLY A 162 17.36 -10.05 2.30
C GLY A 162 16.08 -10.84 1.99
N CYS A 163 14.92 -10.17 1.97
CA CYS A 163 13.63 -10.75 1.61
C CYS A 163 13.57 -11.23 0.15
N TYR A 164 14.46 -10.76 -0.72
CA TYR A 164 14.54 -11.27 -2.10
C TYR A 164 15.18 -12.66 -2.19
N THR A 165 16.03 -13.05 -1.24
CA THR A 165 16.81 -14.30 -1.30
C THR A 165 16.41 -15.35 -0.27
N THR A 166 15.92 -14.95 0.91
CA THR A 166 15.46 -15.89 1.94
C THR A 166 14.29 -16.75 1.44
N GLN A 167 14.01 -17.89 2.08
CA GLN A 167 12.89 -18.79 1.73
C GLN A 167 12.80 -19.12 0.22
N ALA A 168 13.93 -19.49 -0.38
CA ALA A 168 14.02 -19.76 -1.82
C ALA A 168 13.08 -20.88 -2.29
N HIS A 169 12.84 -21.90 -1.45
CA HIS A 169 11.88 -22.96 -1.74
C HIS A 169 10.47 -22.41 -1.90
N THR A 170 9.99 -21.59 -0.94
CA THR A 170 8.69 -20.92 -0.98
C THR A 170 8.54 -20.07 -2.25
N LYS A 171 9.55 -19.28 -2.59
CA LYS A 171 9.55 -18.44 -3.81
C LYS A 171 9.47 -19.28 -5.09
N LYS A 172 10.21 -20.40 -5.16
CA LYS A 172 10.15 -21.35 -6.28
C LYS A 172 8.76 -21.97 -6.41
N CYS A 173 8.16 -22.38 -5.29
CA CYS A 173 6.82 -22.94 -5.25
C CYS A 173 5.74 -21.93 -5.66
N ASN A 174 5.81 -20.69 -5.16
CA ASN A 174 4.94 -19.59 -5.59
C ASN A 174 5.02 -19.39 -7.11
N ARG A 175 6.23 -19.28 -7.66
CA ARG A 175 6.41 -19.07 -9.11
C ARG A 175 5.87 -20.23 -9.95
N ARG A 176 6.06 -21.46 -9.47
CA ARG A 176 5.47 -22.65 -10.10
C ARG A 176 3.94 -22.61 -10.05
N ALA A 177 3.36 -22.22 -8.92
CA ALA A 177 1.92 -22.12 -8.76
C ALA A 177 1.31 -21.06 -9.68
N GLU A 178 1.93 -19.88 -9.81
CA GLU A 178 1.51 -18.83 -10.75
C GLU A 178 1.42 -19.36 -12.19
N PHE A 179 2.45 -20.08 -12.66
CA PHE A 179 2.46 -20.64 -14.01
C PHE A 179 1.39 -21.72 -14.20
N LEU A 180 1.29 -22.66 -13.27
CA LEU A 180 0.31 -23.75 -13.33
C LEU A 180 -1.12 -23.22 -13.28
N LEU A 181 -1.41 -22.19 -12.48
CA LEU A 181 -2.74 -21.58 -12.42
C LEU A 181 -3.10 -20.87 -13.72
N ARG A 182 -2.16 -20.09 -14.27
CA ARG A 182 -2.35 -19.46 -15.58
C ARG A 182 -2.65 -20.47 -16.67
N GLU A 183 -1.87 -21.56 -16.73
CA GLU A 183 -2.07 -22.63 -17.71
C GLU A 183 -3.39 -23.36 -17.49
N ALA A 184 -3.72 -23.70 -16.25
CA ALA A 184 -4.99 -24.36 -15.91
C ALA A 184 -6.20 -23.51 -16.28
N GLU A 185 -6.14 -22.20 -16.06
CA GLU A 185 -7.20 -21.26 -16.43
C GLU A 185 -7.34 -21.12 -17.95
N MET A 186 -6.22 -21.02 -18.68
CA MET A 186 -6.21 -21.01 -20.15
C MET A 186 -6.81 -22.30 -20.74
N LEU A 187 -6.40 -23.46 -20.24
CA LEU A 187 -6.92 -24.76 -20.68
C LEU A 187 -8.41 -24.91 -20.31
N SER A 188 -8.81 -24.43 -19.13
CA SER A 188 -10.22 -24.48 -18.73
C SER A 188 -11.09 -23.55 -19.58
N ALA A 189 -10.56 -22.41 -20.02
CA ALA A 189 -11.24 -21.52 -20.97
C ALA A 189 -11.38 -22.17 -22.36
N LEU A 190 -10.33 -22.83 -22.86
CA LEU A 190 -10.39 -23.60 -24.12
C LEU A 190 -11.39 -24.75 -24.03
N ASN A 191 -11.47 -25.45 -22.89
CA ASN A 191 -12.43 -26.53 -22.69
C ASN A 191 -13.89 -26.08 -22.88
N ILE A 192 -14.23 -24.81 -22.61
CA ILE A 192 -15.57 -24.27 -22.90
C ILE A 192 -15.85 -24.31 -24.42
N HIS A 193 -14.84 -24.02 -25.24
CA HIS A 193 -14.97 -24.00 -26.69
C HIS A 193 -15.29 -25.40 -27.25
N ASP A 194 -14.73 -26.44 -26.62
CA ASP A 194 -14.94 -27.84 -27.00
C ASP A 194 -16.20 -28.47 -26.37
N GLY A 195 -17.09 -27.66 -25.79
CA GLY A 195 -18.34 -28.12 -25.16
C GLY A 195 -18.19 -28.62 -23.72
N GLY A 196 -17.00 -28.46 -23.14
CA GLY A 196 -16.72 -28.71 -21.73
C GLY A 196 -17.15 -27.56 -20.81
N LYS A 197 -16.54 -27.49 -19.62
CA LYS A 197 -16.89 -26.52 -18.57
C LYS A 197 -15.66 -25.75 -18.07
N TYR A 198 -15.91 -24.51 -17.65
CA TYR A 198 -14.95 -23.71 -16.90
C TYR A 198 -14.94 -24.13 -15.43
N GLU A 199 -13.77 -24.49 -14.89
CA GLU A 199 -13.58 -25.00 -13.53
C GLU A 199 -13.51 -23.86 -12.50
N HIS A 200 -14.42 -22.89 -12.60
CA HIS A 200 -14.42 -21.64 -11.82
C HIS A 200 -14.20 -21.87 -10.32
N LYS A 201 -14.94 -22.79 -9.70
CA LYS A 201 -14.87 -23.02 -8.25
C LYS A 201 -13.48 -23.49 -7.82
N ARG A 202 -12.86 -24.38 -8.58
CA ARG A 202 -11.53 -24.93 -8.27
C ARG A 202 -10.44 -23.90 -8.51
N LEU A 203 -10.48 -23.20 -9.65
CA LEU A 203 -9.52 -22.17 -10.00
C LEU A 203 -9.58 -20.98 -9.02
N ASN A 204 -10.79 -20.49 -8.70
CA ASN A 204 -10.96 -19.40 -7.73
C ASN A 204 -10.43 -19.77 -6.33
N LYS A 205 -10.66 -21.01 -5.87
CA LYS A 205 -10.07 -21.47 -4.61
C LYS A 205 -8.54 -21.45 -4.68
N ALA A 206 -7.97 -22.03 -5.73
CA ALA A 206 -6.53 -22.15 -5.87
C ALA A 206 -5.84 -20.78 -6.03
N TRP A 207 -6.46 -19.82 -6.74
CA TRP A 207 -5.99 -18.43 -6.78
C TRP A 207 -5.98 -17.78 -5.41
N LYS A 208 -7.05 -17.95 -4.61
CA LYS A 208 -7.11 -17.43 -3.24
C LYS A 208 -6.03 -18.04 -2.35
N ASP A 209 -5.79 -19.34 -2.47
CA ASP A 209 -4.74 -20.03 -1.70
C ASP A 209 -3.33 -19.51 -2.07
N VAL A 210 -3.07 -19.25 -3.36
CA VAL A 210 -1.79 -18.64 -3.79
C VAL A 210 -1.68 -17.21 -3.29
N LEU A 211 -2.70 -16.37 -3.50
CA LEU A 211 -2.67 -14.95 -3.10
C LEU A 211 -2.55 -14.77 -1.57
N LEU A 212 -3.12 -15.67 -0.77
CA LEU A 212 -2.92 -15.71 0.67
C LEU A 212 -1.43 -15.83 1.01
N ASN A 213 -0.72 -16.74 0.34
CA ASN A 213 0.71 -16.94 0.53
C ASN A 213 1.58 -15.83 -0.06
N GLN A 214 1.01 -14.91 -0.83
CA GLN A 214 1.70 -13.72 -1.36
C GLN A 214 1.66 -12.52 -0.41
N PHE A 215 1.16 -12.70 0.82
CA PHE A 215 1.24 -11.68 1.87
C PHE A 215 2.69 -11.20 2.07
N HIS A 216 2.85 -9.91 2.41
CA HIS A 216 4.15 -9.22 2.40
C HIS A 216 5.16 -9.75 3.42
N ASP A 217 4.73 -10.52 4.42
CA ASP A 217 5.65 -11.25 5.31
C ASP A 217 5.80 -12.74 5.00
N ILE A 218 4.87 -13.33 4.25
CA ILE A 218 4.91 -14.75 3.91
C ILE A 218 5.85 -14.97 2.73
N LEU A 219 5.50 -14.45 1.54
CA LEU A 219 6.29 -14.67 0.32
C LEU A 219 7.72 -14.10 0.41
N PRO A 220 7.92 -12.89 0.96
CA PRO A 220 9.26 -12.34 1.12
C PRO A 220 10.10 -13.11 2.14
N GLY A 221 9.48 -13.94 2.98
CA GLY A 221 10.20 -14.91 3.81
C GLY A 221 10.69 -14.34 5.14
N SER A 222 9.89 -13.46 5.76
CA SER A 222 10.19 -12.72 7.00
C SER A 222 9.36 -13.17 8.22
N SER A 223 8.66 -14.31 8.12
CA SER A 223 7.85 -14.87 9.21
C SER A 223 8.63 -15.89 10.06
N ILE A 224 8.02 -16.37 11.14
CA ILE A 224 8.51 -17.48 11.95
C ILE A 224 8.41 -18.82 11.20
N ASP A 225 9.14 -19.83 11.67
CA ASP A 225 9.25 -21.13 11.01
C ASP A 225 7.89 -21.82 10.83
N GLU A 226 6.98 -21.71 11.81
CA GLU A 226 5.64 -22.34 11.76
C GLU A 226 4.77 -21.84 10.61
N VAL A 227 5.07 -20.67 10.03
CA VAL A 227 4.37 -20.16 8.84
C VAL A 227 4.80 -20.89 7.56
N TYR A 228 5.98 -21.52 7.56
CA TYR A 228 6.59 -22.18 6.40
C TYR A 228 6.55 -23.71 6.43
N VAL A 229 6.18 -24.32 7.58
CA VAL A 229 6.15 -25.78 7.81
C VAL A 229 4.84 -26.40 7.36
#